data_AF-A0AAN5SFL3-F1
#
_entry.id   AF-A0AAN5SFL3-F1
#
_cell.length_a   1.000
_cell.length_b   1.000
_cell.length_c   1.000
_cell.angle_alpha   90.00
_cell.angle_beta   90.00
_cell.angle_gamma   90.00
#
_symmetry.space_group_name_H-M   'P 1'
#
loop_
_entity.id
_entity.type
_entity.pdbx_description
1 polymer ?
#
loop_
_entity_poly.entity_id
_entity_poly.type
_entity_poly.pdbx_seq_one_letter_code
_entity_poly.pdbx_strand_id
1 'polypeptide(L)'
;MLRERDYNILRFIEKYKAISLKNACRIFFTGEYKSEEYRYRVAARRLLTLENKGILQSYRNSYTDEKIYYTNKKISPHSVFIQDFWRVLLEMGFEVLEFNTNVSLMNGQLKPDAFVLAKYDDILVNYFLEVDLNHYTDKSKLIRYEMFYKSDELTELCGTRKPCLIITRPTHSKDIRLSSKLFDTVYTDLKYTNLERFLFED
;
A
#
# COMPACT_ATOMS: atom_id res chain seq x y z
N MET A 1 -12.67 10.70 -25.75
CA MET A 1 -12.79 9.23 -25.66
C MET A 1 -12.00 8.72 -24.45
N LEU A 2 -12.46 7.64 -23.82
CA LEU A 2 -11.69 6.92 -22.79
C LEU A 2 -10.58 6.10 -23.48
N ARG A 3 -9.46 5.92 -22.80
CA ARG A 3 -8.31 5.11 -23.23
C ARG A 3 -8.16 3.94 -22.26
N GLU A 4 -7.39 2.93 -22.66
CA GLU A 4 -7.08 1.76 -21.82
C GLU A 4 -6.61 2.14 -20.40
N ARG A 5 -5.75 3.15 -20.29
CA ARG A 5 -5.28 3.69 -19.01
C ARG A 5 -6.42 4.14 -18.09
N ASP A 6 -7.47 4.75 -18.63
CA ASP A 6 -8.61 5.18 -17.83
C ASP A 6 -9.40 3.99 -17.32
N TYR A 7 -9.58 2.96 -18.16
CA TYR A 7 -10.19 1.72 -17.71
C TYR A 7 -9.37 1.05 -16.61
N ASN A 8 -8.03 1.10 -16.69
CA ASN A 8 -7.15 0.59 -15.64
C ASN A 8 -7.30 1.37 -14.33
N ILE A 9 -7.34 2.70 -14.40
CA ILE A 9 -7.59 3.57 -13.24
C ILE A 9 -8.98 3.27 -12.63
N LEU A 10 -10.01 3.15 -13.46
CA LEU A 10 -11.37 2.89 -12.99
C LEU A 10 -11.51 1.51 -12.34
N ARG A 11 -10.89 0.47 -12.91
CA ARG A 11 -10.81 -0.87 -12.30
C ARG A 11 -10.09 -0.85 -10.95
N PHE A 12 -9.01 -0.06 -10.83
CA PHE A 12 -8.34 0.13 -9.55
C PHE A 12 -9.24 0.81 -8.53
N ILE A 13 -9.93 1.88 -8.91
CA ILE A 13 -10.89 2.58 -8.04
C ILE A 13 -12.06 1.67 -7.68
N GLU A 14 -12.51 0.79 -8.57
CA GLU A 14 -13.56 -0.19 -8.25
C GLU A 14 -13.10 -1.18 -7.17
N LYS A 15 -11.88 -1.71 -7.31
CA LYS A 15 -11.27 -2.65 -6.37
C LYS A 15 -10.96 -2.00 -5.01
N TYR A 16 -10.27 -0.85 -5.00
CA TYR A 16 -9.77 -0.18 -3.79
C TYR A 16 -10.58 1.06 -3.36
N LYS A 17 -11.74 1.27 -3.99
CA LYS A 17 -12.77 2.31 -3.72
C LYS A 17 -12.38 3.76 -4.04
N ALA A 18 -11.11 4.12 -3.96
CA ALA A 18 -10.61 5.43 -4.37
C ALA A 18 -9.12 5.36 -4.73
N ILE A 19 -8.55 6.47 -5.22
CA ILE A 19 -7.12 6.62 -5.50
C ILE A 19 -6.67 8.07 -5.30
N SER A 20 -5.49 8.29 -4.73
CA SER A 20 -4.88 9.62 -4.69
C SER A 20 -4.30 9.99 -6.06
N LEU A 21 -4.19 11.29 -6.34
CA LEU A 21 -3.52 11.76 -7.57
C LEU A 21 -2.07 11.26 -7.67
N LYS A 22 -1.34 11.18 -6.55
CA LYS A 22 0.04 10.66 -6.54
C LYS A 22 0.09 9.17 -6.88
N ASN A 23 -0.81 8.37 -6.28
CA ASN A 23 -0.88 6.93 -6.56
C ASN A 23 -1.26 6.69 -8.02
N ALA A 24 -2.25 7.42 -8.53
CA ALA A 24 -2.64 7.34 -9.94
C ALA A 24 -1.47 7.67 -10.88
N CYS A 25 -0.74 8.76 -10.60
CA CYS A 25 0.44 9.18 -11.35
C CYS A 25 1.50 8.06 -11.42
N ARG A 26 1.86 7.49 -10.27
CA ARG A 26 2.92 6.48 -10.18
C ARG A 26 2.52 5.14 -10.76
N ILE A 27 1.29 4.70 -10.54
CA ILE A 27 0.81 3.38 -10.97
C ILE A 27 0.51 3.35 -12.47
N PHE A 28 -0.15 4.39 -13.03
CA PHE A 28 -0.73 4.31 -14.38
C PHE A 28 -0.08 5.21 -15.43
N PHE A 29 0.73 6.19 -15.02
CA PHE A 29 1.43 7.09 -15.94
C PHE A 29 2.90 6.68 -16.03
N THR A 30 3.15 5.40 -16.30
CA THR A 30 4.49 4.83 -16.49
C THR A 30 5.04 5.10 -17.91
N GLY A 31 6.35 4.97 -18.08
CA GLY A 31 7.06 5.23 -19.34
C GLY A 31 7.86 6.54 -19.35
N GLU A 32 8.35 6.93 -20.53
CA GLU A 32 9.17 8.13 -20.72
C GLU A 32 8.31 9.40 -20.66
N TYR A 33 8.54 10.20 -19.61
CA TYR A 33 8.02 11.56 -19.48
C TYR A 33 9.18 12.52 -19.34
N LYS A 34 9.00 13.77 -19.81
CA LYS A 34 10.03 14.82 -19.74
C LYS A 34 10.56 15.07 -18.32
N SER A 35 9.69 14.94 -17.32
CA SER A 35 10.02 15.06 -15.91
C SER A 35 8.91 14.44 -15.07
N GLU A 36 9.20 14.18 -13.79
CA GLU A 36 8.18 13.74 -12.84
C GLU A 36 7.05 14.76 -12.68
N GLU A 37 7.38 16.05 -12.64
CA GLU A 37 6.38 17.12 -12.58
C GLU A 37 5.48 17.12 -13.82
N TYR A 38 6.05 16.92 -15.01
CA TYR A 38 5.27 16.82 -16.24
C TYR A 38 4.32 15.61 -16.18
N ARG A 39 4.81 14.44 -15.74
CA ARG A 39 3.97 13.25 -15.54
C ARG A 39 2.81 13.53 -14.58
N TYR A 40 3.09 14.17 -13.45
CA TYR A 40 2.07 14.54 -12.46
C TYR A 40 1.01 15.48 -13.05
N ARG A 41 1.42 16.50 -13.82
CA ARG A 41 0.48 17.40 -14.51
C ARG A 41 -0.38 16.67 -15.55
N VAL A 42 0.18 15.70 -16.27
CA VAL A 42 -0.57 14.87 -17.22
C VAL A 42 -1.60 14.02 -16.48
N ALA A 43 -1.22 13.40 -15.36
CA ALA A 43 -2.14 12.62 -14.52
C ALA A 43 -3.27 13.50 -13.97
N ALA A 44 -2.94 14.69 -13.46
CA ALA A 44 -3.90 15.65 -12.90
C ALA A 44 -4.93 16.09 -13.94
N ARG A 45 -4.47 16.48 -15.13
CA ARG A 45 -5.35 16.85 -16.25
C ARG A 45 -6.26 15.70 -16.65
N ARG A 46 -5.76 14.47 -16.66
CA ARG A 46 -6.56 13.31 -17.05
C ARG A 46 -7.64 12.99 -16.02
N LEU A 47 -7.30 12.96 -14.74
CA LEU A 47 -8.29 12.71 -13.67
C LEU A 47 -9.31 13.84 -13.58
N LEU A 48 -8.91 15.11 -13.76
CA LEU A 48 -9.84 16.23 -13.89
C LEU A 48 -10.78 16.07 -15.09
N THR A 49 -10.30 15.53 -16.22
CA THR A 49 -11.17 15.26 -17.38
C THR A 49 -12.22 14.20 -17.06
N LEU A 50 -11.87 13.17 -16.29
CA LEU A 50 -12.82 12.14 -15.84
C LEU A 50 -13.83 12.69 -14.84
N GLU A 51 -13.38 13.56 -13.93
CA GLU A 51 -14.23 14.28 -12.98
C GLU A 51 -15.22 15.22 -13.68
N ASN A 52 -14.76 16.04 -14.62
CA ASN A 52 -15.62 16.94 -15.40
C ASN A 52 -16.65 16.19 -16.27
N LYS A 53 -16.42 14.90 -16.55
CA LYS A 53 -17.36 14.01 -17.24
C LYS A 53 -18.37 13.34 -16.30
N GLY A 54 -18.30 13.60 -15.00
CA GLY A 54 -19.13 12.96 -13.98
C GLY A 54 -18.77 11.50 -13.70
N ILE A 55 -17.65 11.00 -14.22
CA ILE A 55 -17.21 9.61 -14.01
C ILE A 55 -16.54 9.45 -12.64
N LEU A 56 -15.81 10.48 -12.22
CA LEU A 56 -15.16 10.54 -10.91
C LEU A 56 -15.72 11.71 -10.11
N GLN A 57 -15.68 11.56 -8.80
CA GLN A 57 -15.80 12.64 -7.82
C GLN A 57 -14.46 12.78 -7.08
N SER A 58 -14.26 13.89 -6.39
CA SER A 58 -13.07 14.08 -5.58
C SER A 58 -13.30 14.77 -4.24
N TYR A 59 -12.32 14.61 -3.35
CA TYR A 59 -12.22 15.32 -2.08
C TYR A 59 -10.75 15.50 -1.71
N ARG A 60 -10.47 16.34 -0.71
CA ARG A 60 -9.14 16.50 -0.11
C ARG A 60 -9.01 15.58 1.11
N ASN A 61 -7.94 14.80 1.16
CA ASN A 61 -7.61 13.98 2.32
C ASN A 61 -7.28 14.90 3.51
N SER A 62 -7.90 14.65 4.67
CA SER A 62 -7.73 15.52 5.86
C SER A 62 -6.34 15.45 6.50
N TYR A 63 -5.55 14.41 6.22
CA TYR A 63 -4.21 14.21 6.78
C TYR A 63 -3.10 14.70 5.83
N THR A 64 -3.29 14.55 4.52
CA THR A 64 -2.23 14.81 3.53
C THR A 64 -2.53 15.98 2.59
N ASP A 65 -3.75 16.53 2.64
CA ASP A 65 -4.30 17.48 1.66
C ASP A 65 -4.26 16.98 0.21
N GLU A 66 -4.01 15.69 -0.01
CA GLU A 66 -3.98 15.12 -1.33
C GLU A 66 -5.39 15.03 -1.92
N LYS A 67 -5.50 15.32 -3.22
CA LYS A 67 -6.75 15.13 -3.96
C LYS A 67 -6.96 13.63 -4.19
N ILE A 68 -8.06 13.12 -3.65
CA ILE A 68 -8.49 11.74 -3.77
C ILE A 68 -9.66 11.66 -4.72
N TYR A 69 -9.61 10.72 -5.67
CA TYR A 69 -10.64 10.48 -6.67
C TYR A 69 -11.36 9.16 -6.38
N TYR A 70 -12.67 9.14 -6.53
CA TYR A 70 -13.52 7.98 -6.25
C TYR A 70 -14.73 7.97 -7.19
N THR A 71 -15.41 6.83 -7.33
CA THR A 71 -16.66 6.72 -8.11
C THR A 71 -17.88 6.95 -7.23
N ASN A 72 -18.05 6.11 -6.20
CA ASN A 72 -19.30 6.07 -5.41
C ASN A 72 -19.11 6.49 -3.95
N LYS A 73 -18.00 6.06 -3.30
CA LYS A 73 -17.82 6.19 -1.85
C LYS A 73 -16.45 6.75 -1.52
N LYS A 74 -16.42 7.76 -0.63
CA LYS A 74 -15.19 8.26 -0.01
C LYS A 74 -14.59 7.18 0.90
N ILE A 75 -13.28 7.08 0.92
CA ILE A 75 -12.56 6.16 1.81
C ILE A 75 -11.98 6.87 3.02
N SER A 76 -11.69 6.10 4.06
CA SER A 76 -10.94 6.62 5.21
C SER A 76 -9.49 6.95 4.79
N PRO A 77 -8.82 7.85 5.51
CA PRO A 77 -7.39 8.11 5.31
C PRO A 77 -6.53 6.86 5.50
N HIS A 78 -6.92 5.95 6.40
CA HIS A 78 -6.28 4.64 6.59
C HIS A 78 -6.18 3.83 5.29
N SER A 79 -7.28 3.72 4.54
CA SER A 79 -7.27 3.02 3.25
C SER A 79 -6.39 3.71 2.19
N VAL A 80 -6.17 5.03 2.28
CA VAL A 80 -5.24 5.74 1.39
C VAL A 80 -3.80 5.37 1.75
N PHE A 81 -3.45 5.34 3.04
CA PHE A 81 -2.10 4.96 3.48
C PHE A 81 -1.74 3.51 3.12
N ILE A 82 -2.71 2.60 3.07
CA ILE A 82 -2.51 1.26 2.53
C ILE A 82 -2.06 1.35 1.06
N GLN A 83 -2.79 2.10 0.22
CA GLN A 83 -2.44 2.24 -1.19
C GLN A 83 -1.10 2.95 -1.42
N ASP A 84 -0.72 3.86 -0.53
CA ASP A 84 0.58 4.55 -0.59
C ASP A 84 1.75 3.56 -0.47
N PHE A 85 1.58 2.43 0.22
CA PHE A 85 2.60 1.38 0.26
C PHE A 85 2.88 0.81 -1.15
N TRP A 86 1.85 0.59 -1.96
CA TRP A 86 2.04 0.18 -3.37
C TRP A 86 2.90 1.21 -4.10
N ARG A 87 2.54 2.51 -4.00
CA ARG A 87 3.30 3.58 -4.65
C ARG A 87 4.77 3.54 -4.24
N VAL A 88 5.05 3.41 -2.94
CA VAL A 88 6.41 3.43 -2.39
C VAL A 88 7.21 2.23 -2.91
N LEU A 89 6.63 1.04 -2.98
CA LEU A 89 7.27 -0.13 -3.61
C LEU A 89 7.66 0.15 -5.07
N LEU A 90 6.77 0.76 -5.87
CA LEU A 90 7.11 1.14 -7.26
C LEU A 90 8.22 2.20 -7.32
N GLU A 91 8.25 3.14 -6.38
CA GLU A 91 9.28 4.18 -6.31
C GLU A 91 10.66 3.61 -5.95
N MET A 92 10.69 2.52 -5.17
CA MET A 92 11.91 1.77 -4.86
C MET A 92 12.31 0.77 -5.95
N GLY A 93 11.55 0.65 -7.05
CA GLY A 93 11.88 -0.22 -8.18
C GLY A 93 11.29 -1.63 -8.12
N PHE A 94 10.39 -1.92 -7.17
CA PHE A 94 9.69 -3.19 -7.12
C PHE A 94 8.63 -3.29 -8.23
N GLU A 95 8.46 -4.49 -8.78
CA GLU A 95 7.27 -4.89 -9.51
C GLU A 95 6.25 -5.48 -8.51
N VAL A 96 5.08 -4.86 -8.38
CA VAL A 96 4.01 -5.38 -7.51
C VAL A 96 3.16 -6.39 -8.28
N LEU A 97 3.30 -7.67 -7.91
CA LEU A 97 2.62 -8.80 -8.57
C LEU A 97 1.24 -9.06 -7.97
N GLU A 98 1.12 -8.96 -6.64
CA GLU A 98 -0.15 -9.05 -5.93
C GLU A 98 -0.24 -7.97 -4.85
N PHE A 99 -1.41 -7.34 -4.74
CA PHE A 99 -1.73 -6.42 -3.66
C PHE A 99 -3.14 -6.70 -3.16
N ASN A 100 -3.25 -7.41 -2.04
CA ASN A 100 -4.50 -7.88 -1.48
C ASN A 100 -4.79 -7.14 -0.17
N THR A 101 -5.92 -6.42 -0.11
CA THR A 101 -6.37 -5.67 1.08
C THR A 101 -7.53 -6.36 1.81
N ASN A 102 -7.92 -7.56 1.37
CA ASN A 102 -9.00 -8.36 1.96
C ASN A 102 -8.43 -9.68 2.46
N VAL A 103 -7.38 -9.60 3.27
CA VAL A 103 -6.63 -10.74 3.76
C VAL A 103 -7.25 -11.25 5.06
N SER A 104 -7.46 -12.57 5.14
CA SER A 104 -8.01 -13.22 6.32
C SER A 104 -7.32 -14.56 6.50
N LEU A 105 -6.40 -14.63 7.46
CA LEU A 105 -5.55 -15.78 7.73
C LEU A 105 -6.02 -16.51 8.98
N MET A 106 -5.63 -17.78 9.11
CA MET A 106 -5.92 -18.61 10.28
C MET A 106 -7.41 -18.60 10.64
N ASN A 107 -8.28 -18.83 9.64
CA ASN A 107 -9.74 -18.76 9.79
C ASN A 107 -10.25 -17.41 10.34
N GLY A 108 -9.57 -16.32 9.97
CA GLY A 108 -9.96 -14.96 10.33
C GLY A 108 -9.46 -14.48 11.70
N GLN A 109 -8.60 -15.25 12.37
CA GLN A 109 -7.95 -14.82 13.60
C GLN A 109 -6.94 -13.69 13.35
N LEU A 110 -6.30 -13.69 12.18
CA LEU A 110 -5.35 -12.68 11.76
C LEU A 110 -5.83 -11.98 10.48
N LYS A 111 -5.93 -10.65 10.55
CA LYS A 111 -6.32 -9.79 9.42
C LYS A 111 -5.32 -8.65 9.30
N PRO A 112 -4.29 -8.82 8.45
CA PRO A 112 -3.43 -7.73 8.02
C PRO A 112 -4.24 -6.69 7.24
N ASP A 113 -3.80 -5.43 7.25
CA ASP A 113 -4.39 -4.39 6.40
C ASP A 113 -4.11 -4.66 4.91
N ALA A 114 -2.94 -5.21 4.60
CA ALA A 114 -2.65 -5.76 3.28
C ALA A 114 -1.62 -6.90 3.32
N PHE A 115 -1.67 -7.73 2.27
CA PHE A 115 -0.62 -8.65 1.85
C PHE A 115 -0.13 -8.23 0.47
N VAL A 116 1.18 -8.27 0.27
CA VAL A 116 1.82 -7.90 -0.99
C VAL A 116 2.80 -8.99 -1.39
N LEU A 117 2.72 -9.40 -2.65
CA LEU A 117 3.78 -10.14 -3.34
C LEU A 117 4.41 -9.17 -4.34
N ALA A 118 5.71 -8.95 -4.22
CA ALA A 118 6.47 -8.09 -5.11
C ALA A 118 7.74 -8.77 -5.59
N LYS A 119 8.35 -8.20 -6.62
CA LYS A 119 9.59 -8.67 -7.23
C LYS A 119 10.59 -7.52 -7.30
N TYR A 120 11.82 -7.76 -6.86
CA TYR A 120 12.94 -6.81 -6.94
C TYR A 120 14.19 -7.57 -7.38
N ASP A 121 14.85 -7.12 -8.45
CA ASP A 121 16.03 -7.78 -9.03
C ASP A 121 15.88 -9.31 -9.16
N ASP A 122 14.76 -9.74 -9.75
CA ASP A 122 14.39 -11.15 -9.92
C ASP A 122 14.08 -11.96 -8.65
N ILE A 123 14.13 -11.32 -7.48
CA ILE A 123 13.81 -11.93 -6.19
C ILE A 123 12.35 -11.63 -5.81
N LEU A 124 11.59 -12.70 -5.52
CA LEU A 124 10.24 -12.58 -4.97
C LEU A 124 10.29 -12.30 -3.47
N VAL A 125 9.54 -11.30 -3.03
CA VAL A 125 9.40 -10.91 -1.63
C VAL A 125 7.93 -10.78 -1.25
N ASN A 126 7.64 -11.06 0.02
CA ASN A 126 6.31 -10.93 0.58
C ASN A 126 6.31 -9.92 1.73
N TYR A 127 5.26 -9.11 1.80
CA TYR A 127 5.04 -8.17 2.89
C TYR A 127 3.65 -8.31 3.46
N PHE A 128 3.55 -8.22 4.78
CA PHE A 128 2.30 -7.86 5.45
C PHE A 128 2.38 -6.41 5.87
N LEU A 129 1.26 -5.70 5.80
CA LEU A 129 1.14 -4.30 6.18
C LEU A 129 0.15 -4.12 7.31
N GLU A 130 0.51 -3.26 8.26
CA GLU A 130 -0.35 -2.69 9.29
C GLU A 130 -0.23 -1.17 9.25
N VAL A 131 -1.35 -0.47 9.12
CA VAL A 131 -1.44 0.98 9.18
C VAL A 131 -2.05 1.38 10.52
N ASP A 132 -1.18 1.67 11.48
CA ASP A 132 -1.54 2.07 12.84
C ASP A 132 -1.90 3.57 12.89
N LEU A 133 -3.00 3.95 12.25
CA LEU A 133 -3.46 5.35 12.22
C LEU A 133 -4.15 5.75 13.54
N ASN A 134 -5.18 4.97 13.92
CA ASN A 134 -6.00 5.22 15.12
C ASN A 134 -5.96 4.06 16.13
N HIS A 135 -5.53 2.88 15.68
CA HIS A 135 -5.43 1.67 16.51
C HIS A 135 -4.07 1.06 16.25
N TYR A 136 -3.27 0.91 17.30
CA TYR A 136 -1.91 0.41 17.17
C TYR A 136 -1.91 -1.11 17.17
N THR A 137 -0.99 -1.69 16.41
CA THR A 137 -0.72 -3.12 16.41
C THR A 137 -0.21 -3.50 17.79
N ASP A 138 -1.01 -4.31 18.49
CA ASP A 138 -0.74 -4.70 19.86
C ASP A 138 0.02 -6.03 19.96
N LYS A 139 0.40 -6.39 21.20
CA LYS A 139 1.09 -7.64 21.48
C LYS A 139 0.26 -8.87 21.08
N SER A 140 -1.05 -8.81 21.23
CA SER A 140 -1.96 -9.91 20.87
C SER A 140 -1.93 -10.17 19.37
N LYS A 141 -1.93 -9.12 18.53
CA LYS A 141 -1.82 -9.23 17.08
C LYS A 141 -0.44 -9.76 16.67
N LEU A 142 0.63 -9.30 17.32
CA LEU A 142 1.98 -9.84 17.08
C LEU A 142 2.06 -11.34 17.38
N ILE A 143 1.48 -11.81 18.50
CA ILE A 143 1.43 -13.24 18.84
C ILE A 143 0.70 -14.04 17.76
N ARG A 144 -0.38 -13.49 17.18
CA ARG A 144 -1.10 -14.15 16.07
C ARG A 144 -0.25 -14.24 14.80
N TYR A 145 0.53 -13.19 14.49
CA TYR A 145 1.56 -13.31 13.46
C TYR A 145 2.55 -14.42 13.81
N GLU A 146 3.09 -14.48 15.03
CA GLU A 146 4.02 -15.56 15.41
C GLU A 146 3.43 -16.97 15.27
N MET A 147 2.13 -17.14 15.53
CA MET A 147 1.42 -18.38 15.28
C MET A 147 1.29 -18.68 13.78
N PHE A 148 0.93 -17.68 12.98
CA PHE A 148 0.86 -17.79 11.52
C PHE A 148 2.22 -18.17 10.91
N TYR A 149 3.32 -17.58 11.39
CA TYR A 149 4.66 -17.88 10.85
C TYR A 149 5.16 -19.30 11.19
N LYS A 150 4.44 -20.02 12.05
CA LYS A 150 4.69 -21.43 12.38
C LYS A 150 3.69 -22.37 11.72
N SER A 151 2.72 -21.87 10.97
CA SER A 151 1.67 -22.69 10.36
C SER A 151 2.03 -23.12 8.94
N ASP A 152 1.40 -24.20 8.47
CA ASP A 152 1.51 -24.65 7.09
C ASP A 152 0.89 -23.63 6.11
N GLU A 153 -0.09 -22.85 6.55
CA GLU A 153 -0.74 -21.78 5.78
C GLU A 153 0.27 -20.73 5.30
N LEU A 154 1.32 -20.42 6.08
CA LEU A 154 2.41 -19.56 5.62
C LEU A 154 3.10 -20.16 4.39
N THR A 155 3.42 -21.46 4.44
CA THR A 155 4.13 -22.14 3.35
C THR A 155 3.26 -22.22 2.10
N GLU A 156 1.96 -22.43 2.26
CA GLU A 156 1.00 -22.38 1.15
C GLU A 156 0.94 -20.99 0.50
N LEU A 157 0.93 -19.93 1.30
CA LEU A 157 0.82 -18.55 0.80
C LEU A 157 2.14 -17.99 0.25
N CYS A 158 3.25 -18.26 0.93
CA CYS A 158 4.54 -17.60 0.71
C CYS A 158 5.66 -18.55 0.24
N GLY A 159 5.38 -19.85 0.13
CA GLY A 159 6.40 -20.86 -0.14
C GLY A 159 7.45 -20.88 0.97
N THR A 160 8.72 -20.92 0.61
CA THR A 160 9.85 -20.89 1.56
C THR A 160 10.25 -19.48 2.00
N ARG A 161 9.57 -18.44 1.49
CA ARG A 161 9.88 -17.04 1.81
C ARG A 161 9.36 -16.71 3.20
N LYS A 162 10.10 -15.87 3.91
CA LYS A 162 9.68 -15.29 5.19
C LYS A 162 9.22 -13.85 4.92
N PRO A 163 7.91 -13.57 4.93
CA PRO A 163 7.43 -12.21 4.73
C PRO A 163 7.98 -11.27 5.80
N CYS A 164 8.10 -9.99 5.48
CA CYS A 164 8.40 -8.95 6.46
C CYS A 164 7.09 -8.28 6.89
N LEU A 165 6.96 -7.95 8.19
CA LEU A 165 5.84 -7.19 8.73
C LEU A 165 6.18 -5.69 8.72
N ILE A 166 5.52 -4.93 7.85
CA ILE A 166 5.63 -3.47 7.80
C ILE A 166 4.55 -2.86 8.68
N ILE A 167 4.95 -2.04 9.65
CA ILE A 167 4.04 -1.28 10.51
C ILE A 167 4.29 0.20 10.28
N THR A 168 3.32 0.88 9.69
CA THR A 168 3.37 2.34 9.48
C THR A 168 2.48 3.06 10.50
N ARG A 169 3.01 4.11 11.13
CA ARG A 169 2.30 4.82 12.21
C ARG A 169 2.78 6.27 12.39
N PRO A 170 2.01 7.16 13.04
CA PRO A 170 2.54 8.42 13.54
C PRO A 170 3.71 8.16 14.49
N THR A 171 4.92 8.58 14.15
CA THR A 171 6.12 8.29 14.93
C THR A 171 6.23 9.21 16.13
N HIS A 172 6.17 8.66 17.35
CA HIS A 172 6.51 9.38 18.57
C HIS A 172 7.72 8.75 19.28
N SER A 173 8.53 9.58 19.93
CA SER A 173 9.80 9.16 20.56
C SER A 173 9.65 8.19 21.72
N LYS A 174 8.43 7.92 22.19
CA LYS A 174 8.12 7.05 23.33
C LYS A 174 7.34 5.79 22.95
N ASP A 175 7.14 5.54 21.66
CA ASP A 175 6.31 4.43 21.24
C ASP A 175 7.00 3.09 21.44
N ILE A 176 6.26 2.14 22.02
CA ILE A 176 6.70 0.75 22.14
C ILE A 176 6.78 0.15 20.73
N ARG A 177 7.92 -0.46 20.40
CA ARG A 177 8.13 -1.25 19.18
C ARG A 177 8.19 -2.72 19.56
N LEU A 178 7.29 -3.50 18.99
CA LEU A 178 7.21 -4.92 19.19
C LEU A 178 8.01 -5.63 18.09
N SER A 179 8.75 -6.66 18.46
CA SER A 179 9.54 -7.46 17.52
C SER A 179 9.28 -8.94 17.77
N SER A 180 9.53 -9.75 16.73
CA SER A 180 9.56 -11.20 16.84
C SER A 180 10.95 -11.72 16.47
N LYS A 181 11.26 -12.94 16.91
CA LYS A 181 12.44 -13.69 16.45
C LYS A 181 12.15 -14.54 15.20
N LEU A 182 10.89 -14.60 14.76
CA LEU A 182 10.46 -15.47 13.66
C LEU A 182 10.46 -14.76 12.31
N PHE A 183 10.32 -13.43 12.33
CA PHE A 183 10.22 -12.57 11.16
C PHE A 183 10.66 -11.16 11.50
N ASP A 184 11.04 -10.43 10.46
CA ASP A 184 11.46 -9.04 10.59
C ASP A 184 10.25 -8.10 10.66
N THR A 185 10.32 -7.15 11.59
CA THR A 185 9.33 -6.08 11.72
C THR A 185 9.97 -4.75 11.42
N VAL A 186 9.47 -4.05 10.40
CA VAL A 186 9.92 -2.71 10.04
C VAL A 186 8.89 -1.68 10.48
N TYR A 187 9.33 -0.71 11.28
CA TYR A 187 8.52 0.43 11.68
C TYR A 187 8.88 1.66 10.86
N THR A 188 7.87 2.30 10.27
CA THR A 188 8.05 3.54 9.50
C THR A 188 6.94 4.56 9.80
N ASP A 189 7.11 5.80 9.32
CA ASP A 189 6.09 6.82 9.43
C ASP A 189 4.95 6.61 8.41
N LEU A 190 3.84 7.36 8.53
CA LEU A 190 2.71 7.30 7.58
C LEU A 190 3.05 7.68 6.14
N LYS A 191 4.26 8.19 5.89
CA LYS A 191 4.76 8.53 4.55
C LYS A 191 5.72 7.46 4.00
N TYR A 192 6.01 6.43 4.80
CA TYR A 192 7.03 5.41 4.52
C TYR A 192 8.42 6.01 4.26
N THR A 193 8.76 7.08 4.98
CA THR A 193 10.03 7.80 4.78
C THR A 193 11.23 6.87 5.01
N ASN A 194 12.17 6.86 4.06
CA ASN A 194 13.38 6.03 4.05
C ASN A 194 13.12 4.53 4.25
N LEU A 195 11.97 4.02 3.80
CA LEU A 195 11.64 2.60 3.92
C LEU A 195 12.71 1.70 3.30
N GLU A 196 13.32 2.14 2.20
CA GLU A 196 14.39 1.42 1.50
C GLU A 196 15.58 1.08 2.40
N ARG A 197 15.92 1.95 3.36
CA ARG A 197 17.02 1.68 4.30
C ARG A 197 16.71 0.48 5.17
N PHE A 198 15.47 0.34 5.61
CA PHE A 198 15.05 -0.79 6.44
C PHE A 198 14.85 -2.09 5.68
N LEU A 199 14.68 -2.03 4.36
CA LEU A 199 14.46 -3.21 3.52
C LEU A 199 15.76 -3.76 2.92
N PHE A 200 16.80 -2.92 2.78
CA PHE A 200 18.04 -3.28 2.09
C PHE A 200 19.31 -3.17 2.94
N GLU A 201 19.28 -2.51 4.10
CA GLU A 201 20.42 -2.46 5.01
C GLU A 201 20.28 -3.57 6.07
N ASP A 202 21.27 -4.47 6.13
CA ASP A 202 21.44 -5.51 7.17
C ASP A 202 21.82 -4.92 8.54
#